data_AF-A0ABC9HHR4-F1
#
_entry.id   AF-A0ABC9HHR4-F1
#
_cell.length_a   1.000
_cell.length_b   1.000
_cell.length_c   1.000
_cell.angle_alpha   90.00
_cell.angle_beta   90.00
_cell.angle_gamma   90.00
#
_symmetry.space_group_name_H-M   'P 1'
#
loop_
_entity.id
_entity.type
_entity.pdbx_description
1 polymer ?
#
loop_
_entity_poly.entity_id
_entity_poly.type
_entity_poly.pdbx_seq_one_letter_code
_entity_poly.pdbx_strand_id
1 'polypeptide(L)'
;MICLLLGYSLLFTVVKPNVPKARVIIRDTRFMLTELATFVNLCEHHQDNDVAVKLRGDMAKLVEATDTVAANIRLMMKKTFLRELHEILTGMQITIELMLNRLFYVQKPTTKTEYFTAYTEKVRKLVMDLIKKVEQRQATNTPGNRNLEWDG
;
A
#
# COMPACT_ATOMS: atom_id res chain seq x y z
N MET A 1 13.66 24.27 -4.49
CA MET A 1 13.98 22.85 -4.76
C MET A 1 12.76 22.19 -5.42
N ILE A 2 12.62 22.28 -6.74
CA ILE A 2 11.39 21.97 -7.52
C ILE A 2 11.64 20.85 -8.55
N CYS A 3 12.46 19.83 -8.25
CA CYS A 3 12.92 18.88 -9.27
C CYS A 3 12.65 17.38 -9.02
N LEU A 4 11.53 17.00 -8.39
CA LEU A 4 11.19 15.55 -8.25
C LEU A 4 9.74 15.15 -8.61
N LEU A 5 8.87 16.09 -9.01
CA LEU A 5 7.45 15.79 -9.24
C LEU A 5 7.03 15.68 -10.71
N LEU A 6 7.90 15.96 -11.68
CA LEU A 6 7.55 15.94 -13.11
C LEU A 6 7.78 14.59 -13.82
N GLY A 7 8.36 13.60 -13.14
CA GLY A 7 8.61 12.27 -13.71
C GLY A 7 7.41 11.31 -13.72
N TYR A 8 6.36 11.60 -12.95
CA TYR A 8 5.26 10.64 -12.71
C TYR A 8 4.09 10.76 -13.69
N SER A 9 4.04 11.79 -14.53
CA SER A 9 2.93 12.04 -15.46
C SER A 9 3.07 11.37 -16.83
N LEU A 10 4.25 10.82 -17.16
CA LEU A 10 4.58 10.34 -18.51
C LEU A 10 4.46 8.82 -18.73
N LEU A 11 4.08 8.02 -17.73
CA LEU A 11 3.74 6.59 -17.93
C LEU A 11 2.28 6.34 -18.32
N PHE A 12 1.57 7.40 -18.71
CA PHE A 12 0.23 7.35 -19.30
C PHE A 12 0.26 7.03 -20.81
N THR A 13 0.98 6.00 -21.26
CA THR A 13 0.76 5.49 -22.62
C THR A 13 1.12 4.02 -22.75
N VAL A 14 0.07 3.21 -22.92
CA VAL A 14 0.03 1.98 -23.72
C VAL A 14 0.84 0.78 -23.19
N VAL A 15 0.25 0.07 -22.23
CA VAL A 15 0.21 -1.39 -22.29
C VAL A 15 -1.24 -1.79 -22.00
N LYS A 16 -1.93 -2.43 -22.95
CA LYS A 16 -3.22 -3.08 -22.69
C LYS A 16 -2.95 -4.53 -22.26
N PRO A 17 -3.00 -4.87 -20.96
CA PRO A 17 -3.26 -6.24 -20.56
C PRO A 17 -4.74 -6.36 -20.20
N ASN A 18 -5.48 -7.21 -20.90
CA ASN A 18 -6.78 -7.71 -20.44
C ASN A 18 -6.59 -8.42 -19.09
N VAL A 19 -6.57 -7.68 -17.98
CA VAL A 19 -6.69 -8.22 -16.62
C VAL A 19 -7.35 -7.15 -15.74
N PRO A 20 -8.65 -6.88 -15.89
CA PRO A 20 -9.33 -5.81 -15.17
C PRO A 20 -9.13 -5.88 -13.65
N LYS A 21 -9.02 -7.08 -13.08
CA LYS A 21 -8.81 -7.30 -11.65
C LYS A 21 -7.40 -6.86 -11.20
N ALA A 22 -6.31 -7.24 -11.89
CA ALA A 22 -4.95 -6.86 -11.49
C ALA A 22 -4.74 -5.34 -11.51
N ARG A 23 -5.31 -4.66 -12.51
CA ARG A 23 -5.31 -3.19 -12.60
C ARG A 23 -5.95 -2.52 -11.38
N VAL A 24 -7.01 -3.12 -10.82
CA VAL A 24 -7.66 -2.59 -9.60
C VAL A 24 -6.74 -2.66 -8.40
N ILE A 25 -6.00 -3.76 -8.18
CA ILE A 25 -5.02 -3.83 -7.07
C ILE A 25 -3.93 -2.79 -7.28
N ILE A 26 -3.33 -2.73 -8.48
CA ILE A 26 -2.26 -1.76 -8.76
C ILE A 26 -2.74 -0.32 -8.54
N ARG A 27 -3.96 0.01 -8.97
CA ARG A 27 -4.56 1.33 -8.75
C ARG A 27 -4.76 1.61 -7.25
N ASP A 28 -5.34 0.67 -6.53
CA ASP A 28 -5.64 0.83 -5.10
C ASP A 28 -4.34 0.93 -4.28
N THR A 29 -3.29 0.16 -4.66
CA THR A 29 -1.94 0.28 -4.11
C THR A 29 -1.33 1.65 -4.36
N ARG A 30 -1.44 2.20 -5.58
CA ARG A 30 -0.93 3.55 -5.92
C ARG A 30 -1.63 4.65 -5.15
N PHE A 31 -2.95 4.54 -5.00
CA PHE A 31 -3.72 5.47 -4.18
C PHE A 31 -3.27 5.42 -2.71
N MET A 32 -3.13 4.21 -2.15
CA MET A 32 -2.62 4.03 -0.79
C MET A 32 -1.20 4.58 -0.62
N LEU A 33 -0.31 4.39 -1.60
CA LEU A 33 1.06 4.95 -1.58
C LEU A 33 1.07 6.48 -1.51
N THR A 34 0.12 7.15 -2.16
CA THR A 34 -0.01 8.63 -2.09
C THR A 34 -0.46 9.06 -0.69
N GLU A 35 -1.43 8.36 -0.11
CA GLU A 35 -1.91 8.61 1.24
C GLU A 35 -0.83 8.34 2.31
N LEU A 36 -0.03 7.29 2.12
CA LEU A 36 1.13 6.96 2.96
C LEU A 36 2.25 7.99 2.84
N ALA A 37 2.50 8.56 1.66
CA ALA A 37 3.51 9.61 1.51
C ALA A 37 3.14 10.84 2.34
N THR A 38 1.87 11.25 2.30
CA THR A 38 1.36 12.34 3.15
C THR A 38 1.48 11.97 4.64
N PHE A 39 1.14 10.73 5.00
CA PHE A 39 1.26 10.26 6.38
C PHE A 39 2.70 10.27 6.90
N VAL A 40 3.67 9.81 6.11
CA VAL A 40 5.10 9.84 6.45
C VAL A 40 5.55 11.27 6.72
N ASN A 41 5.14 12.24 5.89
CA ASN A 41 5.49 13.65 6.13
C ASN A 41 4.87 14.15 7.44
N LEU A 42 3.65 13.72 7.79
CA LEU A 42 3.04 14.04 9.07
C LEU A 42 3.83 13.41 10.24
N CYS A 43 4.26 12.15 10.14
CA CYS A 43 5.12 11.52 11.14
C CYS A 43 6.41 12.32 11.39
N GLU A 44 7.08 12.77 10.33
CA GLU A 44 8.29 13.60 10.46
C GLU A 44 8.01 14.93 11.15
N HIS A 45 6.90 15.59 10.80
CA HIS A 45 6.48 16.82 11.47
C HIS A 45 6.16 16.62 12.96
N HIS A 46 5.71 15.42 13.34
CA HIS A 46 5.42 15.05 14.72
C HIS A 46 6.61 14.41 15.46
N GLN A 47 7.80 14.40 14.85
CA GLN A 47 9.03 13.80 15.40
C GLN A 47 8.99 12.27 15.56
N ASP A 48 8.04 11.59 14.92
CA ASP A 48 7.93 10.13 14.85
C ASP A 48 8.82 9.56 13.72
N ASN A 49 10.10 9.89 13.77
CA ASN A 49 11.07 9.63 12.70
C ASN A 49 11.33 8.13 12.47
N ASP A 50 11.26 7.30 13.52
CA ASP A 50 11.42 5.85 13.41
C ASP A 50 10.29 5.21 12.58
N VAL A 51 9.05 5.67 12.82
CA VAL A 51 7.86 5.29 12.05
C VAL A 51 7.99 5.76 10.60
N ALA A 52 8.40 7.02 10.39
CA ALA A 52 8.57 7.58 9.05
C ALA A 52 9.62 6.81 8.22
N VAL A 53 10.78 6.49 8.80
CA VAL A 53 11.85 5.72 8.14
C VAL A 53 11.38 4.33 7.77
N LYS A 54 10.69 3.63 8.70
CA LYS A 54 10.19 2.28 8.45
C LYS A 54 9.15 2.26 7.33
N LEU A 55 8.18 3.19 7.38
CA LEU A 55 7.15 3.30 6.35
C LEU A 55 7.73 3.65 4.98
N ARG A 56 8.74 4.52 4.90
CA ARG A 56 9.45 4.77 3.63
C ARG A 56 10.10 3.52 3.05
N GLY A 57 10.75 2.73 3.90
CA GLY A 57 11.36 1.46 3.48
C GLY A 57 10.32 0.49 2.91
N ASP A 58 9.19 0.35 3.58
CA ASP A 58 8.10 -0.52 3.12
C ASP A 58 7.43 0.03 1.85
N MET A 59 7.27 1.35 1.74
CA MET A 59 6.74 2.00 0.53
C MET A 59 7.65 1.78 -0.68
N ALA A 60 8.97 1.85 -0.52
CA ALA A 60 9.91 1.59 -1.59
C ALA A 60 9.80 0.15 -2.12
N LYS A 61 9.73 -0.84 -1.21
CA LYS A 61 9.50 -2.25 -1.57
C LYS A 61 8.17 -2.44 -2.31
N LEU A 62 7.13 -1.72 -1.88
CA LEU A 62 5.82 -1.81 -2.48
C LEU A 62 5.79 -1.22 -3.90
N VAL A 63 6.47 -0.10 -4.13
CA VAL A 63 6.66 0.48 -5.46
C VAL A 63 7.38 -0.50 -6.36
N GLU A 64 8.52 -1.05 -5.91
CA GLU A 64 9.31 -2.03 -6.65
C GLU A 64 8.49 -3.27 -7.03
N ALA A 65 7.75 -3.84 -6.07
CA ALA A 65 6.87 -4.98 -6.32
C ALA A 65 5.77 -4.64 -7.35
N THR A 66 5.16 -3.45 -7.23
CA THR A 66 4.09 -3.02 -8.12
C THR A 66 4.57 -2.76 -9.54
N ASP A 67 5.74 -2.14 -9.70
CA ASP A 67 6.34 -1.84 -11.01
C ASP A 67 6.87 -3.11 -11.68
N THR A 68 7.48 -4.01 -10.91
CA THR A 68 7.92 -5.33 -11.39
C THR A 68 6.74 -6.12 -11.96
N VAL A 69 5.58 -6.08 -11.29
CA VAL A 69 4.36 -6.74 -11.79
C VAL A 69 3.77 -6.01 -12.97
N ALA A 70 3.69 -4.69 -12.96
CA ALA A 70 3.22 -3.92 -14.10
C ALA A 70 4.04 -4.23 -15.37
N ALA A 71 5.35 -4.41 -15.24
CA ALA A 71 6.25 -4.80 -16.32
C ALA A 71 6.13 -6.29 -16.71
N ASN A 72 5.90 -7.20 -15.74
CA ASN A 72 5.97 -8.64 -15.93
C ASN A 72 4.63 -9.38 -15.75
N ILE A 73 3.48 -8.73 -15.96
CA ILE A 73 2.14 -9.33 -15.80
C ILE A 73 1.97 -10.68 -16.55
N ARG A 74 2.72 -10.91 -17.63
CA ARG A 74 2.73 -12.19 -18.38
C ARG A 74 3.68 -13.26 -17.82
N LEU A 75 4.68 -12.91 -17.02
CA LEU A 75 5.80 -13.79 -16.64
C LEU A 75 5.87 -14.10 -15.14
N MET A 76 5.36 -13.23 -14.28
CA MET A 76 5.42 -13.46 -12.83
C MET A 76 4.31 -14.40 -12.38
N MET A 77 4.66 -15.48 -11.67
CA MET A 77 3.66 -16.39 -11.08
C MET A 77 2.79 -15.59 -10.11
N LYS A 78 1.51 -15.38 -10.49
CA LYS A 78 0.52 -14.54 -9.80
C LYS A 78 0.45 -14.74 -8.28
N LYS A 79 0.78 -15.95 -7.79
CA LYS A 79 0.83 -16.30 -6.36
C LYS A 79 1.98 -15.64 -5.61
N THR A 80 3.16 -15.52 -6.22
CA THR A 80 4.35 -14.93 -5.61
C THR A 80 4.14 -13.44 -5.34
N PHE A 81 3.61 -12.71 -6.33
CA PHE A 81 3.30 -11.28 -6.16
C PHE A 81 2.27 -11.01 -5.06
N LEU A 82 1.14 -11.73 -5.08
CA LEU A 82 0.11 -11.51 -4.06
C LEU A 82 0.64 -11.81 -2.65
N ARG A 83 1.55 -12.78 -2.51
CA ARG A 83 2.22 -13.08 -1.24
C ARG A 83 3.15 -11.96 -0.80
N GLU A 84 4.05 -11.51 -1.68
CA GLU A 84 4.96 -10.38 -1.40
C GLU A 84 4.19 -9.11 -1.04
N LEU A 85 3.12 -8.82 -1.80
CA LEU A 85 2.23 -7.70 -1.52
C LEU A 85 1.57 -7.83 -0.15
N HIS A 86 1.05 -9.02 0.20
CA HIS A 86 0.47 -9.25 1.51
C HIS A 86 1.49 -9.03 2.64
N GLU A 87 2.70 -9.58 2.52
CA GLU A 87 3.76 -9.44 3.52
C GLU A 87 4.14 -7.98 3.76
N ILE A 88 4.32 -7.19 2.68
CA ILE A 88 4.64 -5.76 2.78
C ILE A 88 3.50 -4.98 3.45
N LEU A 89 2.25 -5.23 3.04
CA LEU A 89 1.09 -4.55 3.60
C LEU A 89 0.89 -4.87 5.09
N THR A 90 1.10 -6.12 5.50
CA THR A 90 1.05 -6.54 6.90
C THR A 90 2.15 -5.85 7.72
N GLY A 91 3.36 -5.70 7.18
CA GLY A 91 4.43 -4.93 7.81
C GLY A 91 4.06 -3.46 8.03
N MET A 92 3.42 -2.83 7.04
CA MET A 92 2.90 -1.46 7.15
C MET A 92 1.79 -1.36 8.20
N GLN A 93 0.83 -2.30 8.21
CA GLN A 93 -0.25 -2.35 9.18
C GLN A 93 0.30 -2.37 10.61
N ILE A 94 1.26 -3.26 10.90
CA ILE A 94 1.89 -3.36 12.23
C ILE A 94 2.52 -2.03 12.64
N THR A 95 3.20 -1.36 11.71
CA THR A 95 3.84 -0.06 11.97
C THR A 95 2.82 1.03 12.30
N ILE A 96 1.69 1.06 11.60
CA ILE A 96 0.61 2.02 11.84
C ILE A 96 -0.12 1.73 13.15
N GLU A 97 -0.35 0.46 13.48
CA GLU A 97 -0.96 0.06 14.76
C GLU A 97 -0.07 0.43 15.96
N LEU A 98 1.25 0.24 15.84
CA LEU A 98 2.20 0.73 16.85
C LEU A 98 2.13 2.25 17.01
N MET A 99 1.93 2.97 15.92
CA MET A 99 1.80 4.43 15.96
C MET A 99 0.51 4.87 16.65
N LEU A 100 -0.63 4.26 16.34
CA LEU A 100 -1.89 4.53 17.04
C LEU A 100 -1.77 4.27 18.54
N ASN A 101 -1.14 3.15 18.92
CA ASN A 101 -0.91 2.85 20.33
C ASN A 101 -0.09 3.95 21.02
N ARG A 102 0.94 4.50 20.37
CA ARG A 102 1.69 5.65 20.93
C ARG A 102 0.81 6.89 21.07
N LEU A 103 -0.02 7.19 20.07
CA LEU A 103 -0.92 8.35 20.09
C LEU A 103 -2.00 8.25 21.17
N PHE A 104 -2.54 7.06 21.43
CA PHE A 104 -3.58 6.86 22.45
C PHE A 104 -3.03 6.75 23.88
N TYR A 105 -1.88 6.09 24.08
CA TYR A 105 -1.40 5.73 25.42
C TYR A 105 -0.27 6.62 25.94
N VAL A 106 0.50 7.28 25.06
CA VAL A 106 1.71 8.02 25.46
C VAL A 106 1.51 9.54 25.31
N GLN A 107 0.81 9.98 24.26
CA GLN A 107 0.60 11.40 24.02
C GLN A 107 -0.74 11.89 24.63
N LYS A 108 -0.72 13.05 25.29
CA LYS A 108 -1.96 13.68 25.77
C LYS A 108 -2.77 14.21 24.57
N PRO A 109 -4.11 14.08 24.59
CA PRO A 109 -4.95 14.62 23.53
C PRO A 109 -4.84 16.14 23.46
N THR A 110 -4.61 16.63 22.25
CA THR A 110 -4.61 18.03 21.83
C THR A 110 -5.28 18.08 20.45
N THR A 111 -5.77 19.23 20.01
CA THR A 111 -6.40 19.34 18.68
C THR A 111 -5.47 18.89 17.55
N LYS A 112 -4.15 19.11 17.67
CA LYS A 112 -3.15 18.63 16.70
C LYS A 112 -3.00 17.11 16.73
N THR A 113 -2.96 16.50 17.91
CA THR A 113 -2.87 15.04 18.03
C THR A 113 -4.18 14.36 17.64
N GLU A 114 -5.34 15.00 17.80
CA GLU A 114 -6.63 14.50 17.31
C GLU A 114 -6.67 14.40 15.78
N TYR A 115 -6.24 15.46 15.06
CA TYR A 115 -6.15 15.42 13.60
C TYR A 115 -5.16 14.35 13.12
N PHE A 116 -4.03 14.22 13.80
CA PHE A 116 -3.03 13.23 13.44
C PHE A 116 -3.52 11.80 13.70
N THR A 117 -4.20 11.55 14.82
CA THR A 117 -4.85 10.26 15.13
C THR A 117 -5.91 9.92 14.09
N ALA A 118 -6.77 10.87 13.73
CA ALA A 118 -7.80 10.67 12.71
C ALA A 118 -7.19 10.31 11.33
N TYR A 119 -6.09 10.97 10.95
CA TYR A 119 -5.38 10.65 9.71
C TYR A 119 -4.69 9.28 9.80
N THR A 120 -4.10 8.94 10.94
CA THR A 120 -3.50 7.62 11.18
C THR A 120 -4.54 6.50 11.02
N GLU A 121 -5.74 6.66 11.58
CA GLU A 121 -6.86 5.72 11.41
C GLU A 121 -7.32 5.61 9.94
N LYS A 122 -7.38 6.72 9.21
CA LYS A 122 -7.69 6.73 7.77
C LYS A 122 -6.71 5.83 7.01
N VAL A 123 -5.41 6.02 7.24
CA VAL A 123 -4.34 5.27 6.54
C VAL A 123 -4.38 3.81 6.95
N ARG A 124 -4.60 3.50 8.23
CA ARG A 124 -4.78 2.13 8.71
C ARG A 124 -5.90 1.41 7.96
N LYS A 125 -7.06 2.05 7.85
CA LYS A 125 -8.21 1.48 7.14
C LYS A 125 -7.89 1.20 5.67
N LEU A 126 -7.18 2.10 4.99
CA LEU A 126 -6.76 1.90 3.60
C LEU A 126 -5.84 0.68 3.45
N VAL A 127 -4.86 0.53 4.35
CA VAL A 127 -3.95 -0.63 4.35
C VAL A 127 -4.74 -1.92 4.59
N MET A 128 -5.61 -1.96 5.61
CA MET A 128 -6.42 -3.14 5.93
C MET A 128 -7.40 -3.52 4.81
N ASP A 129 -8.05 -2.54 4.18
CA ASP A 129 -8.93 -2.78 3.03
C ASP A 129 -8.18 -3.39 1.86
N LEU A 130 -6.92 -2.97 1.63
CA LEU A 130 -6.08 -3.53 0.58
C LEU A 130 -5.59 -4.94 0.94
N ILE A 131 -5.19 -5.20 2.19
CA ILE A 131 -4.85 -6.55 2.68
C ILE A 131 -6.02 -7.50 2.42
N LYS A 132 -7.22 -7.14 2.84
CA LYS A 132 -8.42 -7.96 2.64
C LYS A 132 -8.67 -8.27 1.17
N LYS A 133 -8.47 -7.30 0.27
CA LYS A 133 -8.58 -7.51 -1.18
C LYS A 133 -7.50 -8.47 -1.70
N VAL A 134 -6.28 -8.42 -1.16
CA VAL A 134 -5.18 -9.32 -1.52
C VAL A 134 -5.46 -10.74 -1.04
N GLU A 135 -5.86 -10.91 0.21
CA GLU A 135 -6.23 -12.19 0.83
C GLU A 135 -7.38 -12.88 0.09
N GLN A 136 -8.45 -12.14 -0.22
CA GLN A 136 -9.57 -12.64 -1.01
C GLN A 136 -9.10 -13.21 -2.35
N ARG A 137 -8.13 -12.55 -2.98
CA ARG A 137 -7.58 -13.03 -4.25
C ARG A 137 -6.65 -14.21 -4.10
N GLN A 138 -5.86 -14.28 -3.03
CA GLN A 138 -5.06 -15.46 -2.72
C GLN A 138 -5.96 -16.69 -2.53
N ALA A 139 -7.06 -16.55 -1.77
CA ALA A 139 -8.03 -17.61 -1.55
C ALA A 139 -8.68 -18.11 -2.86
N THR A 140 -9.06 -17.19 -3.75
CA THR A 140 -9.64 -17.57 -5.08
C THR A 140 -8.64 -18.23 -6.03
N ASN A 141 -7.32 -18.10 -5.80
CA ASN A 141 -6.27 -18.67 -6.63
C ASN A 141 -5.73 -20.02 -6.10
N THR A 142 -6.40 -20.60 -5.10
CA THR A 142 -6.02 -21.90 -4.49
C THR A 142 -6.43 -23.06 -5.43
N PRO A 143 -5.57 -24.07 -5.67
CA PRO A 143 -5.90 -25.16 -6.58
C PRO A 143 -7.07 -25.97 -6.01
N GLY A 144 -8.23 -25.93 -6.67
CA GLY A 144 -9.46 -26.60 -6.22
C GLY A 144 -10.75 -25.86 -6.56
N ASN A 145 -10.69 -24.54 -6.79
CA ASN A 145 -11.87 -23.73 -7.11
C ASN A 145 -11.86 -23.32 -8.60
N ARG A 146 -12.23 -24.26 -9.49
CA ARG A 146 -12.22 -24.08 -10.96
C ARG A 146 -13.36 -23.22 -11.53
N ASN A 147 -14.19 -22.58 -10.69
CA ASN A 147 -15.33 -21.79 -11.15
C ASN A 147 -15.11 -20.26 -11.12
N LEU A 148 -13.88 -19.82 -10.86
CA LEU A 148 -13.50 -18.41 -10.96
C LEU A 148 -12.31 -18.30 -11.92
N GLU A 149 -12.55 -18.80 -13.14
CA GLU A 149 -11.71 -18.54 -14.28
C GLU A 149 -11.43 -17.04 -14.37
N TRP A 150 -10.14 -16.73 -14.40
CA TRP A 150 -9.62 -15.45 -14.80
C TRP A 150 -9.73 -15.38 -16.32
N ASP A 151 -10.97 -15.33 -16.82
CA ASP A 151 -11.22 -15.25 -18.25
C ASP A 151 -11.05 -13.82 -18.75
N GLY A 152 -10.14 -13.69 -19.72
CA GLY A 152 -9.89 -12.50 -20.53
C GLY A 152 -8.69 -11.71 -20.09
#